data_AF-A0A924QHR2-F1
#
_entry.id   AF-A0A924QHR2-F1
#
_cell.length_a   1.000
_cell.length_b   1.000
_cell.length_c   1.000
_cell.angle_alpha   90.00
_cell.angle_beta   90.00
_cell.angle_gamma   90.00
#
_symmetry.space_group_name_H-M   'P 1'
#
loop_
_entity.id
_entity.type
_entity.pdbx_description
1 polymer ?
#
loop_
_entity_poly.entity_id
_entity_poly.type
_entity_poly.pdbx_seq_one_letter_code
_entity_poly.pdbx_strand_id
1 'polypeptide(L)' 'GDASKLFHMQTNLRFGCVILRHYLDRERGDQFLGLGRYNGSRGKSPYPDAVQGAARNWVLNA' A
#
# COMPACT_ATOMS: atom_id res chain seq x y z
N GLY A 1 -16.99 -19.62 1.30
CA GLY A 1 -16.86 -18.16 1.13
C GLY A 1 -17.20 -17.83 -0.30
N ASP A 2 -17.95 -16.75 -0.53
CA ASP A 2 -18.38 -16.36 -1.88
C ASP A 2 -17.27 -15.57 -2.59
N ALA A 3 -16.71 -16.16 -3.66
CA ALA A 3 -15.64 -15.57 -4.45
C ALA A 3 -16.06 -14.23 -5.08
N SER A 4 -17.36 -14.02 -5.30
CA SER A 4 -17.94 -12.78 -5.85
C SER A 4 -17.55 -11.55 -5.00
N LYS A 5 -17.35 -11.75 -3.69
CA LYS A 5 -16.97 -10.67 -2.76
C LYS A 5 -15.56 -10.13 -3.02
N LEU A 6 -14.67 -10.92 -3.64
CA LEU A 6 -13.32 -10.49 -4.02
C LEU A 6 -13.34 -9.48 -5.18
N PHE A 7 -14.46 -9.34 -5.90
CA PHE A 7 -14.57 -8.44 -7.05
C PHE A 7 -15.21 -7.09 -6.70
N HIS A 8 -15.51 -6.81 -5.42
CA HIS A 8 -15.99 -5.49 -4.99
C HIS A 8 -14.84 -4.48 -4.90
N MET A 9 -14.52 -3.86 -6.04
CA MET A 9 -13.37 -2.95 -6.15
C MET A 9 -13.39 -1.82 -5.13
N GLN A 10 -14.53 -1.13 -4.93
CA GLN A 10 -14.63 -0.04 -3.97
C GLN A 10 -14.36 -0.50 -2.53
N THR A 11 -14.89 -1.67 -2.16
CA THR A 11 -14.69 -2.26 -0.84
C THR A 11 -13.23 -2.67 -0.64
N ASN A 12 -12.63 -3.31 -1.64
CA ASN A 12 -11.22 -3.71 -1.60
C ASN A 12 -10.28 -2.51 -1.50
N LEU A 13 -10.57 -1.40 -2.21
CA LEU A 13 -9.79 -0.16 -2.09
C LEU A 13 -9.86 0.42 -0.69
N ARG A 14 -11.06 0.49 -0.08
CA ARG A 14 -11.23 0.95 1.30
C ARG A 14 -10.46 0.09 2.29
N PHE A 15 -10.56 -1.24 2.17
CA PHE A 15 -9.78 -2.14 3.01
C PHE A 15 -8.28 -1.97 2.81
N GLY A 16 -7.80 -1.86 1.56
CA GLY A 16 -6.40 -1.60 1.25
C GLY A 16 -5.89 -0.32 1.93
N CYS A 17 -6.64 0.78 1.84
CA CYS A 17 -6.28 2.04 2.50
C CYS A 17 -6.23 1.91 4.03
N VAL A 18 -7.18 1.22 4.65
CA VAL A 18 -7.23 1.03 6.11
C VAL A 18 -6.07 0.15 6.57
N ILE A 19 -5.78 -0.95 5.86
CA ILE A 19 -4.66 -1.85 6.18
C ILE A 19 -3.32 -1.12 6.03
N LEU A 20 -3.15 -0.35 4.96
CA LEU A 20 -1.94 0.45 4.77
C LEU A 20 -1.78 1.51 5.86
N ARG A 21 -2.86 2.23 6.23
CA ARG A 21 -2.84 3.19 7.35
C ARG A 21 -2.39 2.53 8.64
N HIS A 22 -2.94 1.36 8.97
CA HIS A 22 -2.53 0.60 10.15
C HIS A 22 -1.02 0.29 10.17
N TYR A 23 -0.44 -0.08 9.03
CA TYR A 23 1.01 -0.34 8.95
C TYR A 23 1.85 0.92 9.03
N LEU A 24 1.41 2.02 8.44
CA LEU A 24 2.07 3.31 8.59
C LEU A 24 2.08 3.76 10.05
N ASP A 25 0.97 3.63 10.77
CA ASP A 25 0.88 3.98 12.19
C ASP A 25 1.83 3.11 13.03
N ARG A 26 1.91 1.80 12.74
CA ARG A 26 2.85 0.88 13.40
C ARG A 26 4.31 1.19 13.16
N GLU A 27 4.64 1.72 11.99
CA GLU A 27 5.99 2.17 11.63
C GLU A 27 6.18 3.68 11.90
N ARG A 28 5.30 4.30 12.70
CA ARG A 28 5.41 5.70 13.13
C ARG A 28 5.49 6.70 11.96
N GLY A 29 4.77 6.40 10.88
CA GLY A 29 4.73 7.22 9.68
C GLY A 29 5.88 6.97 8.70
N ASP A 30 6.82 6.06 8.99
CA ASP A 30 7.86 5.67 8.04
C ASP A 30 7.22 4.94 6.84
N GLN A 31 7.20 5.62 5.69
CA GLN A 31 6.58 5.12 4.48
C GLN A 31 7.34 3.93 3.89
N PHE A 32 8.66 3.91 3.99
CA PHE A 32 9.48 2.82 3.48
C PHE A 32 9.17 1.52 4.22
N LEU A 33 9.19 1.58 5.55
CA LEU A 33 8.88 0.44 6.41
C LEU A 33 7.41 0.06 6.35
N GLY A 34 6.49 1.03 6.28
CA GLY A 34 5.05 0.79 6.17
C GLY A 34 4.66 0.09 4.87
N LEU A 35 5.17 0.55 3.72
CA LEU A 35 4.95 -0.10 2.42
C LEU A 35 5.58 -1.50 2.37
N GLY A 36 6.78 -1.65 2.92
CA GLY A 36 7.41 -2.96 3.05
C GLY A 36 6.56 -3.92 3.89
N ARG A 37 5.99 -3.47 5.02
CA ARG A 37 5.07 -4.31 5.81
C ARG A 37 3.79 -4.68 5.07
N TYR A 38 3.18 -3.72 4.39
CA TYR A 38 1.97 -3.94 3.62
C TYR A 38 2.13 -5.05 2.58
N ASN A 39 3.30 -5.08 1.91
CA ASN A 39 3.62 -6.11 0.93
C ASN A 39 4.15 -7.42 1.53
N GLY A 40 4.66 -7.40 2.77
CA GLY A 40 5.34 -8.55 3.40
C GLY A 40 6.86 -8.59 3.20
N SER A 41 7.45 -7.47 2.76
CA SER A 41 8.87 -7.31 2.43
C SER A 41 9.56 -6.23 3.26
N ARG A 42 9.13 -6.02 4.52
CA ARG A 42 9.66 -4.97 5.42
C ARG A 42 11.20 -4.92 5.41
N GLY A 43 11.74 -3.72 5.19
CA GLY A 43 13.19 -3.48 5.13
C GLY A 43 13.82 -3.76 3.76
N LYS A 44 13.08 -4.32 2.80
CA LYS A 44 13.53 -4.48 1.41
C LYS A 44 13.03 -3.32 0.56
N SER A 45 13.92 -2.76 -0.24
CA SER A 45 13.62 -1.59 -1.07
C SER A 45 12.77 -1.82 -2.33
N PRO A 46 12.72 -3.00 -3.00
CA PRO A 46 12.08 -3.11 -4.31
C PRO A 46 10.61 -2.68 -4.36
N TYR A 47 9.80 -3.05 -3.36
CA TYR A 47 8.37 -2.67 -3.35
C TYR A 47 8.14 -1.21 -2.95
N PRO A 48 8.72 -0.69 -1.83
CA PRO A 48 8.63 0.74 -1.52
C PRO A 48 9.12 1.66 -2.63
N ASP A 49 10.24 1.33 -3.27
CA ASP A 49 10.82 2.15 -4.34
C ASP A 49 9.93 2.17 -5.58
N ALA A 50 9.35 1.02 -5.95
CA ALA A 50 8.41 0.93 -7.06
C ALA A 50 7.16 1.79 -6.84
N VAL A 51 6.56 1.70 -5.64
CA VAL A 51 5.36 2.50 -5.29
C VAL A 51 5.69 3.99 -5.30
N GLN A 52 6.82 4.40 -4.72
CA GLN A 52 7.22 5.80 -4.71
C GLN A 52 7.58 6.32 -6.10
N GLY A 53 8.22 5.50 -6.94
CA GLY A 53 8.48 5.82 -8.34
C GLY A 53 7.20 6.07 -9.13
N ALA A 54 6.22 5.18 -9.00
CA ALA A 54 4.91 5.34 -9.63
C ALA A 54 4.17 6.58 -9.10
N ALA A 55 4.21 6.83 -7.78
CA ALA A 55 3.57 8.00 -7.17
C ALA A 55 4.19 9.32 -7.67
N ARG A 56 5.52 9.40 -7.77
CA ARG A 56 6.21 10.57 -8.35
C ARG A 56 5.79 10.80 -9.80
N ASN A 57 5.74 9.74 -10.61
CA ASN A 57 5.28 9.86 -11.99
C ASN A 57 3.82 10.37 -12.05
N TRP A 58 2.96 9.94 -11.14
CA TRP A 58 1.58 10.42 -11.12
C TRP A 58 1.50 11.91 -10.77
N VAL A 59 2.22 12.37 -9.75
CA VAL A 59 2.21 13.79 -9.35
C VAL A 59 2.80 14.70 -10.42
N LEU A 60 3.82 14.24 -11.15
CA LEU A 60 4.46 15.05 -12.21
C LEU A 60 3.64 15.10 -13.51
N ASN A 61 2.76 14.13 -13.75
CA ASN A 61 1.94 14.05 -14.96
C ASN A 61 0.44 14.37 -14.70
N ALA A 62 0.09 14.77 -13.48
CA ALA A 62 -1.25 15.23 -13.09
C ALA A 62 -1.35 16.75 -13.20
#